data_AF-A0A917PPW6-F1
#
_entry.id   AF-A0A917PPW6-F1
#
_cell.length_a   1.000
_cell.length_b   1.000
_cell.length_c   1.000
_cell.angle_alpha   90.00
_cell.angle_beta   90.00
_cell.angle_gamma   90.00
#
_symmetry.space_group_name_H-M   'P 1'
#
loop_
_entity.id
_entity.type
_entity.pdbx_description
1 polymer ?
#
loop_
_entity_poly.entity_id
_entity_poly.type
_entity_poly.pdbx_seq_one_letter_code
_entity_poly.pdbx_strand_id
1 'polypeptide(L)'
;MAEDMRREDARPTAQNAVRAAAPGAGPAAHSPGHLGVLRASDPSAVRPDHDLVALARLAGNASVARLVDRSLLRLQRDDAGAAQPTAAPSPPKPRHTWVFIMGADPPGSKNPFFTHAETFYQARYGSVANAHIVSVTTLEAVLSTVTADGNPIDLLLIVSHGHPDGRLMFDLGVTPDAPPHTRLPMSKTNGTPTQYDTTKDAAEQGKLTTVPAEVIDDQTKIVIKGCNIGRSTRMVGVLKDVFGGRAAVTGSTHAQEFGGGREHLAEYYVEKPGTQSLTRKALAAEFKTKYSAHVPNMDAKAWTRVAATASKSLDAVPFEAYRGSIAEATDADFKLVFATQLAELAQTEGATSITFIKRVRNGADFDYTFGYKKLVDGSAQAVESVISIEAPPDDAAAIQAARDASGRPASFDFSVRRSKDGLDTVVTVTATRTEWKLVHQVIKDGSGTPIPPPPDTDVFWYTTVTPPPAPATTP
;
A
#
# COMPACT_ATOMS: atom_id res chain seq x y z
N MET A 1 -6.07 39.67 -12.32
CA MET A 1 -6.76 39.70 -13.62
C MET A 1 -6.53 38.35 -14.26
N ALA A 2 -7.58 37.55 -14.30
CA ALA A 2 -7.56 36.13 -14.61
C ALA A 2 -8.56 35.90 -15.74
N GLU A 3 -8.04 35.70 -16.94
CA GLU A 3 -8.81 35.32 -18.11
C GLU A 3 -7.84 34.54 -18.99
N ASP A 4 -7.91 33.21 -18.94
CA ASP A 4 -8.17 32.35 -20.10
C ASP A 4 -7.81 30.89 -19.78
N MET A 5 -8.72 30.23 -19.06
CA MET A 5 -8.88 28.77 -19.06
C MET A 5 -10.38 28.51 -18.92
N ARG A 6 -11.15 28.87 -19.95
CA ARG A 6 -12.55 28.47 -20.05
C ARG A 6 -12.67 27.16 -20.83
N ARG A 7 -13.30 26.20 -20.14
CA ARG A 7 -14.29 25.24 -20.66
C ARG A 7 -13.82 24.32 -21.78
N GLU A 8 -13.34 23.14 -21.38
CA GLU A 8 -13.84 21.92 -22.02
C GLU A 8 -15.04 21.43 -21.20
N ASP A 9 -16.16 21.28 -21.90
CA ASP A 9 -17.43 20.83 -21.38
C ASP A 9 -17.30 19.44 -20.76
N ALA A 10 -17.77 19.32 -19.52
CA ALA A 10 -18.06 18.05 -18.88
C ALA A 10 -19.21 17.34 -19.62
N ARG A 11 -18.89 16.61 -20.69
CA ARG A 11 -19.63 15.43 -21.08
C ARG A 11 -19.00 14.22 -20.39
N PRO A 12 -19.79 13.30 -19.81
CA PRO A 12 -19.23 12.05 -19.31
C PRO A 12 -18.83 11.19 -20.52
N THR A 13 -17.58 11.29 -20.96
CA THR A 13 -17.01 10.30 -21.88
C THR A 13 -16.75 9.02 -21.10
N ALA A 14 -17.75 8.13 -21.14
CA ALA A 14 -17.55 6.70 -20.93
C ALA A 14 -16.70 6.16 -22.10
N GLN A 15 -15.39 6.41 -22.10
CA GLN A 15 -14.42 5.83 -23.03
C GLN A 15 -13.01 6.18 -22.56
N ASN A 16 -12.47 5.36 -21.67
CA ASN A 16 -11.05 5.01 -21.57
C ASN A 16 -10.89 3.91 -20.50
N ALA A 17 -11.56 2.78 -20.75
CA ALA A 17 -11.11 1.50 -20.19
C ALA A 17 -9.95 1.02 -21.06
N VAL A 18 -8.76 1.58 -20.84
CA VAL A 18 -7.55 1.00 -21.40
C VAL A 18 -7.31 -0.30 -20.63
N ARG A 19 -7.52 -1.41 -21.32
CA ARG A 19 -7.14 -2.77 -20.92
C ARG A 19 -5.69 -2.77 -20.42
N ALA A 20 -5.52 -2.91 -19.12
CA ALA A 20 -4.33 -3.51 -18.52
C ALA A 20 -4.77 -4.88 -18.02
N ALA A 21 -4.66 -5.89 -18.87
CA ALA A 21 -4.60 -7.25 -18.37
C ALA A 21 -3.27 -7.35 -17.61
N ALA A 22 -3.33 -7.63 -16.31
CA ALA A 22 -2.16 -8.10 -15.61
C ALA A 22 -1.67 -9.38 -16.33
N PRO A 23 -0.38 -9.52 -16.67
CA PRO A 23 0.13 -10.84 -16.97
C PRO A 23 0.00 -11.65 -15.68
N GLY A 24 -0.96 -12.56 -15.66
CA GLY A 24 -1.05 -13.56 -14.61
C GLY A 24 0.32 -14.23 -14.49
N ALA A 25 0.80 -14.37 -13.26
CA ALA A 25 1.77 -15.38 -12.95
C ALA A 25 1.19 -16.70 -13.48
N GLY A 26 1.75 -17.20 -14.59
CA GLY A 26 1.33 -18.47 -15.14
C GLY A 26 1.48 -19.54 -14.05
N PRO A 27 0.54 -20.49 -13.94
CA PRO A 27 0.77 -21.63 -13.07
C PRO A 27 2.06 -22.30 -13.55
N ALA A 28 2.97 -22.53 -12.61
CA ALA A 28 4.14 -23.35 -12.84
C ALA A 28 3.70 -24.64 -13.54
N ALA A 29 4.35 -24.97 -14.65
CA ALA A 29 4.13 -26.21 -15.36
C ALA A 29 4.38 -27.38 -14.40
N HIS A 30 3.31 -27.98 -13.90
CA HIS A 30 3.36 -29.29 -13.26
C HIS A 30 3.25 -30.34 -14.35
N SER A 31 4.33 -31.11 -14.51
CA SER A 31 4.37 -32.29 -15.35
C SER A 31 3.32 -33.32 -14.89
N PRO A 32 2.69 -34.08 -15.81
CA PRO A 32 1.70 -35.08 -15.46
C PRO A 32 2.36 -36.29 -14.82
N GLY A 33 2.18 -36.45 -13.51
CA GLY A 33 2.61 -37.62 -12.75
C GLY A 33 1.43 -38.55 -12.46
N HIS A 34 1.41 -39.68 -13.17
CA HIS A 34 0.87 -40.99 -12.81
C HIS A 34 -0.44 -41.15 -12.00
N LEU A 35 -1.41 -41.76 -12.69
CA LEU A 35 -2.45 -42.72 -12.28
C LEU A 35 -2.36 -43.33 -10.85
N GLY A 36 -3.46 -43.17 -10.11
CA GLY A 36 -4.15 -44.27 -9.42
C GLY A 36 -3.98 -44.36 -7.90
N VAL A 37 -5.09 -44.24 -7.15
CA VAL A 37 -5.60 -45.25 -6.19
C VAL A 37 -7.05 -44.88 -5.79
N LEU A 38 -7.94 -45.87 -5.92
CA LEU A 38 -9.32 -45.88 -5.42
C LEU A 38 -9.35 -45.96 -3.88
N ARG A 39 -10.23 -45.21 -3.20
CA ARG A 39 -10.73 -45.64 -1.88
C ARG A 39 -12.14 -45.16 -1.57
N ALA A 40 -12.88 -46.07 -0.94
CA ALA A 40 -14.31 -46.06 -0.68
C ALA A 40 -14.73 -45.22 0.53
N SER A 41 -16.05 -45.01 0.59
CA SER A 41 -16.88 -44.11 1.40
C SER A 41 -16.87 -44.29 2.94
N ASP A 42 -16.98 -43.15 3.66
CA ASP A 42 -17.86 -42.71 4.79
C ASP A 42 -18.36 -43.68 5.91
N PRO A 43 -18.96 -43.22 7.04
CA PRO A 43 -19.02 -41.87 7.67
C PRO A 43 -18.81 -41.87 9.22
N SER A 44 -18.78 -40.71 9.89
CA SER A 44 -19.60 -40.38 11.10
C SER A 44 -19.12 -39.15 11.88
N ALA A 45 -20.10 -38.38 12.35
CA ALA A 45 -20.01 -37.11 13.09
C ALA A 45 -19.91 -37.29 14.61
N VAL A 46 -19.22 -36.39 15.32
CA VAL A 46 -19.56 -35.91 16.68
C VAL A 46 -19.02 -34.49 16.91
N ARG A 47 -19.91 -33.57 17.31
CA ARG A 47 -19.73 -32.40 18.20
C ARG A 47 -20.70 -32.62 19.39
N PRO A 48 -20.67 -31.91 20.54
CA PRO A 48 -20.08 -30.59 20.88
C PRO A 48 -19.24 -30.65 22.21
N ASP A 49 -18.61 -29.62 22.77
CA ASP A 49 -19.22 -28.49 23.51
C ASP A 49 -18.18 -27.46 24.03
N HIS A 50 -18.75 -26.36 24.55
CA HIS A 50 -18.23 -25.06 24.99
C HIS A 50 -17.28 -25.03 26.24
N ASP A 51 -16.76 -23.82 26.51
CA ASP A 51 -16.18 -23.31 27.78
C ASP A 51 -14.66 -23.44 28.08
N LEU A 52 -13.83 -22.68 27.36
CA LEU A 52 -12.44 -22.37 27.77
C LEU A 52 -12.08 -20.87 27.83
N VAL A 53 -13.06 -19.96 27.64
CA VAL A 53 -12.80 -18.51 27.66
C VAL A 53 -13.15 -17.85 29.01
N ALA A 54 -13.82 -18.57 29.92
CA ALA A 54 -14.22 -18.04 31.24
C ALA A 54 -13.20 -18.28 32.38
N LEU A 55 -12.13 -19.06 32.16
CA LEU A 55 -11.12 -19.34 33.21
C LEU A 55 -9.85 -18.47 33.10
N ALA A 56 -9.70 -17.67 32.03
CA ALA A 56 -8.47 -16.92 31.73
C ALA A 56 -8.44 -15.46 32.26
N ARG A 57 -9.39 -15.05 33.11
CA ARG A 57 -9.50 -13.65 33.60
C ARG A 57 -9.40 -13.46 35.12
N LEU A 58 -8.94 -14.45 35.89
CA LEU A 58 -8.96 -14.37 37.37
C LEU A 58 -7.70 -14.89 38.10
N ALA A 59 -6.55 -14.99 37.44
CA ALA A 59 -5.34 -15.56 38.06
C ALA A 59 -4.01 -14.83 37.72
N GLY A 60 -4.01 -13.48 37.67
CA GLY A 60 -2.83 -12.73 37.22
C GLY A 60 -2.37 -11.55 38.06
N ASN A 61 -2.83 -11.37 39.31
CA ASN A 61 -2.49 -10.16 40.10
C ASN A 61 -2.25 -10.37 41.60
N ALA A 62 -1.76 -11.56 42.03
CA ALA A 62 -1.51 -11.83 43.45
C ALA A 62 -0.07 -12.28 43.81
N SER A 63 0.88 -12.28 42.86
CA SER A 63 2.20 -12.91 43.07
C SER A 63 3.40 -11.95 43.17
N VAL A 64 3.22 -10.62 43.14
CA VAL A 64 4.34 -9.65 43.06
C VAL A 64 4.60 -8.89 44.37
N ALA A 65 3.98 -9.27 45.50
CA ALA A 65 4.10 -8.51 46.76
C ALA A 65 4.86 -9.20 47.90
N ARG A 66 5.60 -10.31 47.69
CA ARG A 66 6.27 -11.03 48.80
C ARG A 66 7.68 -11.58 48.52
N LEU A 67 8.46 -10.95 47.64
CA LEU A 67 9.86 -11.38 47.38
C LEU A 67 10.89 -10.24 47.40
N VAL A 68 10.55 -9.11 48.03
CA VAL A 68 11.50 -8.03 48.32
C VAL A 68 11.48 -7.79 49.83
N ASP A 69 12.09 -8.69 50.61
CA ASP A 69 12.49 -8.31 51.99
C ASP A 69 13.56 -9.18 52.69
N ARG A 70 14.10 -10.27 52.11
CA ARG A 70 15.12 -11.05 52.82
C ARG A 70 16.12 -11.76 51.91
N SER A 71 17.14 -11.03 51.48
CA SER A 71 18.50 -11.59 51.25
C SER A 71 19.46 -10.52 50.72
N LEU A 72 19.79 -9.54 51.57
CA LEU A 72 21.11 -8.92 51.54
C LEU A 72 21.97 -9.60 52.62
N LEU A 73 23.25 -9.72 52.30
CA LEU A 73 24.38 -10.12 53.16
C LEU A 73 24.68 -11.63 53.24
N ARG A 74 25.49 -12.10 52.28
CA ARG A 74 26.75 -12.78 52.65
C ARG A 74 27.82 -12.49 51.60
N LEU A 75 28.90 -11.88 52.10
CA LEU A 75 30.16 -11.64 51.40
C LEU A 75 30.73 -12.93 50.82
N GLN A 76 31.18 -12.87 49.57
CA GLN A 76 32.26 -13.71 49.09
C GLN A 76 33.27 -12.79 48.39
N ARG A 77 34.34 -12.47 49.13
CA ARG A 77 35.64 -12.08 48.59
C ARG A 77 36.26 -13.38 48.10
N ASP A 78 36.71 -13.44 46.86
CA ASP A 78 37.93 -14.12 46.43
C ASP A 78 38.39 -13.59 45.06
N ASP A 79 39.66 -13.20 45.06
CA ASP A 79 40.65 -13.07 43.99
C ASP A 79 40.46 -12.14 42.77
N ALA A 80 41.31 -11.11 42.80
CA ALA A 80 41.55 -10.09 41.79
C ALA A 80 42.19 -10.69 40.51
N GLY A 81 41.36 -10.96 39.51
CA GLY A 81 41.73 -10.76 38.13
C GLY A 81 41.48 -9.28 37.80
N ALA A 82 42.54 -8.54 37.43
CA ALA A 82 42.40 -7.15 37.01
C ALA A 82 41.50 -7.09 35.76
N ALA A 83 40.21 -6.77 35.97
CA ALA A 83 39.30 -6.42 34.91
C ALA A 83 39.92 -5.22 34.18
N GLN A 84 40.25 -5.42 32.90
CA GLN A 84 40.61 -4.30 32.03
C GLN A 84 39.50 -3.25 32.15
N PRO A 85 39.85 -1.97 32.33
CA PRO A 85 38.85 -0.91 32.32
C PRO A 85 38.07 -1.02 31.01
N THR A 86 36.80 -1.38 31.09
CA THR A 86 35.86 -1.25 29.98
C THR A 86 36.00 0.17 29.47
N ALA A 87 36.48 0.30 28.23
CA ALA A 87 36.71 1.59 27.60
C ALA A 87 35.45 2.44 27.79
N ALA A 88 35.64 3.67 28.28
CA ALA A 88 34.53 4.60 28.43
C ALA A 88 33.74 4.65 27.11
N PRO A 89 32.41 4.62 27.15
CA PRO A 89 31.60 4.66 25.94
C PRO A 89 32.06 5.85 25.10
N SER A 90 32.36 5.60 23.82
CA SER A 90 32.73 6.68 22.90
C SER A 90 31.61 7.72 22.90
N PRO A 91 31.92 9.03 22.86
CA PRO A 91 30.91 10.06 22.81
C PRO A 91 29.96 9.78 21.63
N PRO A 92 28.64 9.95 21.81
CA PRO A 92 27.68 9.69 20.76
C PRO A 92 28.03 10.51 19.52
N LYS A 93 28.03 9.88 18.35
CA LYS A 93 28.29 10.55 17.07
C LYS A 93 27.26 11.69 16.88
N PRO A 94 27.67 12.88 16.42
CA PRO A 94 26.74 13.93 16.03
C PRO A 94 25.75 13.41 14.98
N ARG A 95 24.45 13.68 15.18
CA ARG A 95 23.42 13.27 14.22
C ARG A 95 23.28 14.30 13.10
N HIS A 96 23.05 13.84 11.88
CA HIS A 96 22.93 14.67 10.69
C HIS A 96 21.46 14.95 10.35
N THR A 97 21.20 16.11 9.74
CA THR A 97 19.93 16.42 9.07
C THR A 97 20.18 16.43 7.57
N TRP A 98 19.35 15.72 6.81
CA TRP A 98 19.44 15.66 5.36
C TRP A 98 18.15 16.16 4.72
N VAL A 99 18.27 17.04 3.73
CA VAL A 99 17.16 17.50 2.89
C VAL A 99 17.49 17.18 1.43
N PHE A 100 16.79 16.20 0.88
CA PHE A 100 16.92 15.82 -0.52
C PHE A 100 15.81 16.48 -1.35
N ILE A 101 16.19 17.38 -2.26
CA ILE A 101 15.29 17.92 -3.28
C ILE A 101 15.30 16.96 -4.47
N MET A 102 14.24 16.17 -4.62
CA MET A 102 14.17 15.06 -5.57
C MET A 102 13.41 15.45 -6.83
N GLY A 103 14.11 16.05 -7.79
CA GLY A 103 13.58 16.44 -9.10
C GLY A 103 14.12 17.78 -9.58
N ALA A 104 13.59 18.25 -10.70
CA ALA A 104 13.97 19.53 -11.29
C ALA A 104 12.76 20.18 -11.96
N ASP A 105 12.71 21.51 -11.91
CA ASP A 105 11.66 22.27 -12.59
C ASP A 105 11.87 22.20 -14.12
N PRO A 106 10.81 22.00 -14.92
CA PRO A 106 10.90 22.15 -16.36
C PRO A 106 11.43 23.54 -16.74
N PRO A 107 12.25 23.66 -17.80
CA PRO A 107 12.66 24.97 -18.31
C PRO A 107 11.47 25.88 -18.58
N GLY A 108 11.49 27.09 -18.00
CA GLY A 108 10.40 28.07 -18.14
C GLY A 108 9.12 27.75 -17.37
N SER A 109 9.18 26.84 -16.38
CA SER A 109 8.03 26.55 -15.53
C SER A 109 7.49 27.82 -14.87
N LYS A 110 6.19 28.06 -15.00
CA LYS A 110 5.47 29.14 -14.28
C LYS A 110 5.29 28.83 -12.79
N ASN A 111 5.57 27.60 -12.37
CA ASN A 111 5.54 27.15 -10.98
C ASN A 111 6.82 26.36 -10.68
N PRO A 112 7.92 27.05 -10.33
CA PRO A 112 9.21 26.40 -10.08
C PRO A 112 9.25 25.81 -8.66
N PHE A 113 8.54 24.70 -8.49
CA PHE A 113 8.36 23.99 -7.22
C PHE A 113 9.70 23.62 -6.56
N PHE A 114 10.61 22.98 -7.30
CA PHE A 114 11.87 22.49 -6.74
C PHE A 114 12.81 23.63 -6.39
N THR A 115 12.89 24.65 -7.23
CA THR A 115 13.67 25.87 -6.98
C THR A 115 13.18 26.60 -5.72
N HIS A 116 11.86 26.73 -5.57
CA HIS A 116 11.28 27.34 -4.38
C HIS A 116 11.46 26.48 -3.12
N ALA A 117 11.38 25.16 -3.24
CA ALA A 117 11.63 24.24 -2.13
C ALA A 117 13.08 24.34 -1.65
N GLU A 118 14.05 24.30 -2.57
CA GLU A 118 15.48 24.47 -2.25
C GLU A 118 15.72 25.80 -1.53
N THR A 119 15.17 26.91 -2.05
CA THR A 119 15.27 28.22 -1.41
C THR A 119 14.70 28.22 0.01
N PHE A 120 13.52 27.60 0.21
CA PHE A 120 12.88 27.50 1.52
C PHE A 120 13.72 26.70 2.51
N TYR A 121 14.21 25.53 2.11
CA TYR A 121 15.01 24.67 2.98
C TYR A 121 16.41 25.22 3.24
N GLN A 122 17.02 25.94 2.28
CA GLN A 122 18.26 26.68 2.49
C GLN A 122 18.11 27.75 3.56
N ALA A 123 17.01 28.50 3.54
CA ALA A 123 16.73 29.49 4.58
C ALA A 123 16.48 28.84 5.97
N ARG A 124 15.90 27.64 6.01
CA ARG A 124 15.55 26.94 7.25
C ARG A 124 16.69 26.15 7.88
N TYR A 125 17.51 25.49 7.07
CA TYR A 125 18.53 24.54 7.52
C TYR A 125 19.95 24.88 7.06
N GLY A 126 20.14 25.84 6.16
CA GLY A 126 21.46 26.14 5.59
C GLY A 126 22.52 26.65 6.58
N SER A 127 22.11 27.11 7.77
CA SER A 127 23.01 27.50 8.86
C SER A 127 23.02 26.52 10.04
N VAL A 128 22.26 25.42 9.96
CA VAL A 128 22.19 24.40 11.01
C VAL A 128 23.41 23.50 10.90
N ALA A 129 24.14 23.32 12.00
CA ALA A 129 25.30 22.43 12.02
C ALA A 129 24.90 21.00 11.64
N ASN A 130 25.70 20.35 10.79
CA ASN A 130 25.45 19.00 10.28
C ASN A 130 24.14 18.85 9.48
N ALA A 131 23.60 19.96 8.96
CA ALA A 131 22.50 19.92 8.01
C ALA A 131 23.03 19.99 6.58
N HIS A 132 22.50 19.13 5.71
CA HIS A 132 22.89 19.00 4.32
C HIS A 132 21.66 19.17 3.44
N ILE A 133 21.76 20.00 2.40
CA ILE A 133 20.69 20.21 1.42
C ILE A 133 21.26 19.83 0.06
N VAL A 134 20.68 18.82 -0.56
CA VAL A 134 21.21 18.19 -1.77
C VAL A 134 20.10 17.95 -2.77
N SER A 135 20.35 18.32 -4.02
CA SER A 135 19.47 17.99 -5.14
C SER A 135 19.90 16.67 -5.76
N VAL A 136 18.96 15.72 -5.86
CA VAL A 136 19.18 14.40 -6.47
C VAL A 136 18.00 14.05 -7.38
N THR A 137 18.17 13.07 -8.26
CA THR A 137 17.10 12.64 -9.17
C THR A 137 16.62 11.22 -8.93
N THR A 138 17.30 10.46 -8.06
CA THR A 138 16.98 9.05 -7.82
C THR A 138 16.91 8.67 -6.34
N LEU A 139 16.08 7.67 -6.02
CA LEU A 139 16.02 7.12 -4.67
C LEU A 139 17.34 6.44 -4.28
N GLU A 140 17.97 5.74 -5.21
CA GLU A 140 19.28 5.12 -4.99
C GLU A 140 20.36 6.14 -4.63
N ALA A 141 20.33 7.34 -5.22
CA ALA A 141 21.25 8.42 -4.85
C ALA A 141 21.04 8.88 -3.41
N VAL A 142 19.80 8.90 -2.91
CA VAL A 142 19.52 9.20 -1.49
C VAL A 142 20.16 8.14 -0.59
N LEU A 143 19.88 6.86 -0.86
CA LEU A 143 20.33 5.73 -0.04
C LEU A 143 21.86 5.60 0.00
N SER A 144 22.50 5.70 -1.17
CA SER A 144 23.95 5.64 -1.29
C SER A 144 24.63 6.84 -0.62
N THR A 145 24.06 8.05 -0.73
CA THR A 145 24.61 9.25 -0.08
C THR A 145 24.63 9.12 1.44
N VAL A 146 23.51 8.75 2.06
CA VAL A 146 23.44 8.62 3.52
C VAL A 146 24.28 7.46 4.04
N THR A 147 24.36 6.37 3.28
CA THR A 147 25.19 5.21 3.62
C THR A 147 26.67 5.54 3.57
N ALA A 148 27.10 6.30 2.54
CA ALA A 148 28.49 6.72 2.39
C ALA A 148 28.93 7.73 3.47
N ASP A 149 28.02 8.60 3.92
CA ASP A 149 28.28 9.53 5.03
C ASP A 149 28.51 8.77 6.36
N GLY A 150 27.76 7.70 6.61
CA GLY A 150 27.99 6.79 7.74
C GLY A 150 27.72 7.39 9.13
N ASN A 151 27.12 8.59 9.19
CA ASN A 151 26.71 9.25 10.41
C ASN A 151 25.23 8.96 10.71
N PRO A 152 24.85 8.86 12.00
CA PRO A 152 23.46 8.66 12.38
C PRO A 152 22.60 9.86 11.96
N ILE A 153 21.38 9.61 11.48
CA ILE A 153 20.49 10.66 10.98
C ILE A 153 19.43 10.99 12.03
N ASP A 154 19.30 12.26 12.38
CA ASP A 154 18.17 12.75 13.19
C ASP A 154 16.92 12.93 12.31
N LEU A 155 17.07 13.67 11.21
CA LEU A 155 15.98 14.03 10.30
C LEU A 155 16.39 13.83 8.84
N LEU A 156 15.59 13.08 8.10
CA LEU A 156 15.68 12.91 6.64
C LEU A 156 14.42 13.47 5.97
N LEU A 157 14.56 14.60 5.29
CA LEU A 157 13.51 15.20 4.48
C LEU A 157 13.70 14.82 3.02
N ILE A 158 12.65 14.28 2.39
CA ILE A 158 12.63 13.97 0.96
C ILE A 158 11.55 14.83 0.31
N VAL A 159 11.93 15.77 -0.54
CA VAL A 159 11.02 16.72 -1.18
C VAL A 159 10.79 16.34 -2.63
N SER A 160 9.59 15.89 -2.97
CA SER A 160 9.26 15.43 -4.33
C SER A 160 7.80 15.70 -4.68
N HIS A 161 7.50 15.81 -5.98
CA HIS A 161 6.13 15.57 -6.42
C HIS A 161 5.76 14.09 -6.20
N GLY A 162 4.50 13.88 -5.83
CA GLY A 162 3.90 12.57 -5.63
C GLY A 162 2.44 12.56 -6.08
N HIS A 163 1.83 11.39 -6.08
CA HIS A 163 0.44 11.21 -6.39
C HIS A 163 -0.23 10.39 -5.29
N PRO A 164 -1.51 10.65 -4.95
CA PRO A 164 -2.22 9.94 -3.88
C PRO A 164 -2.39 8.42 -4.10
N ASP A 165 -2.06 7.88 -5.27
CA ASP A 165 -2.06 6.43 -5.55
C ASP A 165 -0.71 5.76 -5.25
N GLY A 166 0.29 6.52 -4.82
CA GLY A 166 1.63 6.00 -4.51
C GLY A 166 2.66 6.27 -5.59
N ARG A 167 2.32 6.91 -6.72
CA ARG A 167 3.36 7.30 -7.69
C ARG A 167 4.23 8.42 -7.14
N LEU A 168 5.54 8.28 -7.30
CA LEU A 168 6.55 9.28 -6.97
C LEU A 168 7.16 9.80 -8.27
N MET A 169 7.35 11.12 -8.38
CA MET A 169 7.84 11.75 -9.61
C MET A 169 9.37 11.84 -9.67
N PHE A 170 10.05 10.86 -9.11
CA PHE A 170 11.49 10.63 -9.23
C PHE A 170 11.77 9.22 -9.74
N ASP A 171 12.98 8.97 -10.20
CA ASP A 171 13.44 7.65 -10.67
C ASP A 171 13.97 6.80 -9.49
N LEU A 172 13.89 5.48 -9.56
CA LEU A 172 14.54 4.63 -8.55
C LEU A 172 16.07 4.68 -8.67
N GLY A 173 16.60 4.93 -9.88
CA GLY A 173 18.03 4.83 -10.19
C GLY A 173 18.50 3.38 -10.40
N VAL A 174 17.57 2.42 -10.36
CA VAL A 174 17.79 1.00 -10.59
C VAL A 174 16.68 0.44 -11.47
N THR A 175 16.98 -0.56 -12.29
CA THR A 175 15.99 -1.24 -13.13
C THR A 175 15.55 -2.55 -12.48
N PRO A 176 14.28 -2.71 -12.05
CA PRO A 176 13.77 -4.00 -11.59
C PRO A 176 13.73 -5.03 -12.74
N ASP A 177 13.75 -6.32 -12.41
CA ASP A 177 13.79 -7.38 -13.44
C ASP A 177 12.46 -7.50 -14.19
N ALA A 178 11.37 -7.16 -13.51
CA ALA A 178 10.04 -7.07 -14.11
C ALA A 178 9.79 -5.64 -14.62
N PRO A 179 9.24 -5.47 -15.84
CA PRO A 179 8.79 -4.16 -16.29
C PRO A 179 7.64 -3.67 -15.39
N PRO A 180 7.49 -2.34 -15.19
CA PRO A 180 6.40 -1.81 -14.39
C PRO A 180 5.05 -2.26 -14.95
N HIS A 181 4.13 -2.65 -14.07
CA HIS A 181 2.79 -3.13 -14.45
C HIS A 181 1.98 -2.11 -15.25
N THR A 182 2.34 -0.83 -15.18
CA THR A 182 1.83 0.20 -16.09
C THR A 182 2.98 1.01 -16.67
N ARG A 183 3.09 1.06 -18.00
CA ARG A 183 3.96 2.06 -18.65
C ARG A 183 3.34 3.44 -18.44
N LEU A 184 3.86 4.20 -17.48
CA LEU A 184 3.50 5.61 -17.35
C LEU A 184 4.19 6.40 -18.46
N PRO A 185 3.53 7.42 -19.03
CA PRO A 185 4.21 8.35 -19.92
C PRO A 185 5.40 8.94 -19.15
N MET A 186 6.60 8.88 -19.74
CA MET A 186 7.76 9.58 -19.20
C MET A 186 7.38 11.04 -19.00
N SER A 187 7.59 11.55 -17.78
CA SER A 187 7.37 12.96 -17.53
C SER A 187 8.31 13.78 -18.42
N LYS A 188 7.86 14.97 -18.84
CA LYS A 188 8.73 15.95 -19.52
C LYS A 188 9.91 16.43 -18.65
N THR A 189 10.02 15.94 -17.41
CA THR A 189 11.05 16.26 -16.41
C THR A 189 12.18 15.21 -16.31
N ASN A 190 12.47 14.45 -17.37
CA ASN A 190 13.63 13.53 -17.48
C ASN A 190 13.71 12.38 -16.46
N GLY A 191 12.62 12.06 -15.74
CA GLY A 191 12.54 10.90 -14.85
C GLY A 191 11.36 9.99 -15.20
N THR A 192 11.55 8.67 -15.07
CA THR A 192 10.45 7.71 -15.10
C THR A 192 9.76 7.77 -13.73
N PRO A 193 8.46 8.13 -13.65
CA PRO A 193 7.78 8.13 -12.36
C PRO A 193 7.82 6.74 -11.74
N THR A 194 8.23 6.68 -10.48
CA THR A 194 8.29 5.45 -9.69
C THR A 194 6.89 5.05 -9.23
N GLN A 195 6.54 3.78 -9.40
CA GLN A 195 5.28 3.18 -8.93
C GLN A 195 5.51 2.28 -7.72
N TYR A 196 4.45 2.03 -6.95
CA TYR A 196 4.51 1.15 -5.76
C TYR A 196 5.12 -0.23 -6.08
N ASP A 197 4.62 -0.93 -7.09
CA ASP A 197 5.08 -2.29 -7.37
C ASP A 197 6.56 -2.29 -7.82
N THR A 198 6.97 -1.28 -8.60
CA THR A 198 8.36 -1.09 -9.03
C THR A 198 9.30 -0.87 -7.85
N THR A 199 8.93 -0.03 -6.87
CA THR A 199 9.74 0.18 -5.66
C THR A 199 9.79 -1.08 -4.82
N LYS A 200 8.65 -1.75 -4.63
CA LYS A 200 8.55 -2.99 -3.86
C LYS A 200 9.45 -4.06 -4.44
N ASP A 201 9.34 -4.30 -5.75
CA ASP A 201 10.12 -5.33 -6.44
C ASP A 201 11.63 -5.01 -6.39
N ALA A 202 12.03 -3.75 -6.57
CA ALA A 202 13.42 -3.35 -6.45
C ALA A 202 13.98 -3.57 -5.04
N ALA A 203 13.17 -3.33 -4.00
CA ALA A 203 13.53 -3.59 -2.61
C ALA A 203 13.66 -5.10 -2.34
N GLU A 204 12.68 -5.90 -2.75
CA GLU A 204 12.69 -7.37 -2.58
C GLU A 204 13.81 -8.06 -3.35
N GLN A 205 14.20 -7.50 -4.51
CA GLN A 205 15.34 -7.97 -5.31
C GLN A 205 16.70 -7.52 -4.75
N GLY A 206 16.73 -6.71 -3.68
CA GLY A 206 17.98 -6.19 -3.11
C GLY A 206 18.75 -5.28 -4.07
N LYS A 207 18.07 -4.60 -4.98
CA LYS A 207 18.70 -3.74 -6.00
C LYS A 207 19.06 -2.36 -5.47
N LEU A 208 18.37 -1.92 -4.42
CA LEU A 208 18.62 -0.65 -3.75
C LEU A 208 19.71 -0.79 -2.69
N THR A 209 20.53 0.25 -2.51
CA THR A 209 21.53 0.29 -1.45
C THR A 209 20.87 0.06 -0.09
N THR A 210 21.38 -0.93 0.65
CA THR A 210 20.96 -1.19 2.02
C THR A 210 21.57 -0.16 2.96
N VAL A 211 20.73 0.51 3.75
CA VAL A 211 21.19 1.51 4.73
C VAL A 211 21.50 0.82 6.07
N PRO A 212 22.71 1.00 6.63
CA PRO A 212 23.08 0.41 7.92
C PRO A 212 22.24 0.95 9.08
N ALA A 213 22.05 0.11 10.09
CA ALA A 213 21.29 0.45 11.29
C ALA A 213 21.91 1.59 12.11
N GLU A 214 23.21 1.82 11.95
CA GLU A 214 23.96 2.89 12.61
C GLU A 214 23.74 4.26 11.93
N VAL A 215 23.20 4.26 10.71
CA VAL A 215 22.86 5.46 9.94
C VAL A 215 21.38 5.80 10.12
N ILE A 216 20.50 4.81 9.95
CA ILE A 216 19.05 4.95 10.16
C ILE A 216 18.61 3.98 11.26
N ASP A 217 18.27 4.54 12.42
CA ASP A 217 17.85 3.82 13.62
C ASP A 217 16.40 4.17 14.00
N ASP A 218 15.98 3.78 15.21
CA ASP A 218 14.67 4.07 15.77
C ASP A 218 14.48 5.55 16.19
N GLN A 219 15.58 6.31 16.29
CA GLN A 219 15.54 7.75 16.58
C GLN A 219 15.41 8.58 15.29
N THR A 220 15.78 8.01 14.14
CA THR A 220 15.66 8.69 12.85
C THR A 220 14.21 8.99 12.47
N LYS A 221 13.94 10.23 12.05
CA LYS A 221 12.67 10.65 11.47
C LYS A 221 12.81 10.85 9.97
N ILE A 222 11.99 10.15 9.19
CA ILE A 222 11.95 10.30 7.73
C ILE A 222 10.63 10.97 7.36
N VAL A 223 10.71 12.08 6.63
CA VAL A 223 9.53 12.85 6.21
C VAL A 223 9.59 13.08 4.72
N ILE A 224 8.58 12.59 4.02
CA ILE A 224 8.41 12.78 2.59
C ILE A 224 7.45 13.95 2.40
N LYS A 225 8.01 15.05 1.91
CA LYS A 225 7.33 16.30 1.61
C LYS A 225 6.96 16.36 0.14
N GLY A 226 5.74 16.82 -0.12
CA GLY A 226 5.20 17.01 -1.46
C GLY A 226 4.09 16.03 -1.84
N CYS A 227 3.47 16.32 -2.98
CA CYS A 227 2.06 16.07 -3.28
C CYS A 227 1.46 14.74 -2.77
N ASN A 228 0.62 14.82 -1.72
CA ASN A 228 -0.35 13.81 -1.29
C ASN A 228 0.17 12.37 -1.07
N ILE A 229 1.47 12.10 -1.04
CA ILE A 229 2.01 10.72 -1.00
C ILE A 229 1.65 9.96 0.27
N GLY A 230 1.43 10.67 1.39
CA GLY A 230 0.90 10.07 2.63
C GLY A 230 -0.46 9.41 2.45
N ARG A 231 -1.16 9.69 1.34
CA ARG A 231 -2.39 9.01 0.94
C ARG A 231 -2.14 7.65 0.27
N SER A 232 -0.91 7.17 0.16
CA SER A 232 -0.60 5.79 -0.21
C SER A 232 0.19 5.13 0.90
N THR A 233 -0.52 4.52 1.86
CA THR A 233 0.10 3.79 2.97
C THR A 233 0.99 2.65 2.47
N ARG A 234 0.62 2.03 1.33
CA ARG A 234 1.38 1.02 0.62
C ARG A 234 2.76 1.56 0.21
N MET A 235 2.81 2.70 -0.47
CA MET A 235 4.09 3.30 -0.86
C MET A 235 4.91 3.75 0.36
N VAL A 236 4.28 4.37 1.35
CA VAL A 236 4.99 4.77 2.58
C VAL A 236 5.57 3.56 3.32
N GLY A 237 4.83 2.45 3.37
CA GLY A 237 5.30 1.18 3.94
C GLY A 237 6.51 0.62 3.19
N VAL A 238 6.47 0.59 1.86
CA VAL A 238 7.62 0.14 1.06
C VAL A 238 8.83 1.05 1.25
N LEU A 239 8.64 2.37 1.31
CA LEU A 239 9.75 3.29 1.57
C LEU A 239 10.35 3.07 2.97
N LYS A 240 9.52 2.76 3.97
CA LYS A 240 10.01 2.36 5.29
C LYS A 240 10.92 1.14 5.19
N ASP A 241 10.52 0.11 4.45
CA ASP A 241 11.34 -1.09 4.26
C ASP A 241 12.64 -0.79 3.50
N VAL A 242 12.59 0.07 2.48
CA VAL A 242 13.77 0.55 1.74
C VAL A 242 14.76 1.28 2.65
N PHE A 243 14.28 2.06 3.63
CA PHE A 243 15.12 2.72 4.65
C PHE A 243 15.50 1.79 5.82
N GLY A 244 15.37 0.47 5.67
CA GLY A 244 15.79 -0.53 6.66
C GLY A 244 14.75 -0.87 7.73
N GLY A 245 13.52 -0.36 7.62
CA GLY A 245 12.38 -0.78 8.44
C GLY A 245 12.34 -0.25 9.88
N ARG A 246 13.40 0.42 10.35
CA ARG A 246 13.57 0.86 11.75
C ARG A 246 12.94 2.21 12.03
N ALA A 247 13.22 3.18 11.18
CA ALA A 247 12.78 4.56 11.34
C ALA A 247 11.28 4.73 11.09
N ALA A 248 10.71 5.77 11.68
CA ALA A 248 9.38 6.23 11.32
C ALA A 248 9.43 6.97 9.98
N VAL A 249 8.60 6.55 9.03
CA VAL A 249 8.40 7.25 7.75
C VAL A 249 7.04 7.91 7.75
N THR A 250 7.03 9.20 7.42
CA THR A 250 5.80 10.00 7.30
C THR A 250 5.74 10.63 5.92
N GLY A 251 4.53 10.86 5.42
CA GLY A 251 4.31 11.50 4.12
C GLY A 251 3.18 12.50 4.18
N SER A 252 3.29 13.64 3.49
CA SER A 252 2.20 14.61 3.46
C SER A 252 0.96 14.05 2.77
N THR A 253 -0.22 14.14 3.41
CA THR A 253 -1.49 13.74 2.77
C THR A 253 -2.14 14.86 1.97
N HIS A 254 -1.54 16.06 2.00
CA HIS A 254 -1.97 17.24 1.26
C HIS A 254 -0.90 17.67 0.27
N ALA A 255 -1.32 18.32 -0.81
CA ALA A 255 -0.39 18.92 -1.73
C ALA A 255 0.23 20.15 -1.07
N GLN A 256 1.53 20.31 -1.25
CA GLN A 256 2.29 21.42 -0.68
C GLN A 256 2.83 22.26 -1.83
N GLU A 257 2.93 23.56 -1.60
CA GLU A 257 3.57 24.50 -2.50
C GLU A 257 4.59 25.31 -1.71
N PHE A 258 5.70 25.61 -2.38
CA PHE A 258 6.75 26.47 -1.88
C PHE A 258 6.76 27.76 -2.69
N GLY A 259 6.87 28.91 -2.03
CA GLY A 259 6.92 30.21 -2.71
C GLY A 259 7.07 31.37 -1.74
N GLY A 260 7.80 32.41 -2.16
CA GLY A 260 8.04 33.60 -1.33
C GLY A 260 8.70 33.29 0.02
N GLY A 261 9.54 32.26 0.08
CA GLY A 261 10.19 31.79 1.31
C GLY A 261 9.25 31.09 2.30
N ARG A 262 8.08 30.62 1.85
CA ARG A 262 7.09 29.94 2.69
C ARG A 262 6.67 28.61 2.09
N GLU A 263 6.17 27.76 2.97
CA GLU A 263 5.50 26.50 2.66
C GLU A 263 4.01 26.65 3.01
N HIS A 264 3.10 26.26 2.12
CA HIS A 264 1.65 26.27 2.36
C HIS A 264 0.97 25.09 1.67
N LEU A 265 -0.27 24.82 2.07
CA LEU A 265 -1.08 23.80 1.41
C LEU A 265 -1.57 24.30 0.04
N ALA A 266 -1.34 23.50 -1.00
CA ALA A 266 -1.77 23.74 -2.38
C ALA A 266 -3.13 23.10 -2.68
N GLU A 267 -3.53 22.11 -1.87
CA GLU A 267 -4.81 21.42 -1.99
C GLU A 267 -5.46 21.24 -0.61
N TYR A 268 -6.78 21.41 -0.57
CA TYR A 268 -7.61 21.07 0.59
C TYR A 268 -8.73 20.16 0.14
N TYR A 269 -9.04 19.14 0.94
CA TYR A 269 -10.09 18.20 0.58
C TYR A 269 -10.91 17.71 1.77
N VAL A 270 -12.15 17.33 1.48
CA VAL A 270 -13.01 16.46 2.29
C VAL A 270 -13.30 15.22 1.45
N GLU A 271 -13.18 14.04 2.04
CA GLU A 271 -13.48 12.76 1.36
C GLU A 271 -14.47 11.96 2.20
N LYS A 272 -15.31 11.17 1.52
CA LYS A 272 -16.24 10.23 2.13
C LYS A 272 -16.29 8.93 1.31
N PRO A 273 -16.44 7.77 1.96
CA PRO A 273 -16.58 6.51 1.25
C PRO A 273 -17.87 6.47 0.42
N GLY A 274 -17.80 5.84 -0.75
CA GLY A 274 -18.90 5.65 -1.67
C GLY A 274 -19.30 6.89 -2.46
N THR A 275 -20.48 6.80 -3.10
CA THR A 275 -21.09 7.89 -3.85
C THR A 275 -21.91 8.76 -2.91
N GLN A 276 -21.38 9.93 -2.58
CA GLN A 276 -21.95 10.81 -1.57
C GLN A 276 -22.37 12.14 -2.19
N SER A 277 -23.35 12.80 -1.57
CA SER A 277 -23.76 14.16 -1.94
C SER A 277 -23.93 14.98 -0.67
N LEU A 278 -23.24 16.12 -0.60
CA LEU A 278 -23.32 17.03 0.52
C LEU A 278 -23.93 18.34 0.05
N THR A 279 -24.88 18.87 0.84
CA THR A 279 -25.30 20.25 0.66
C THR A 279 -24.13 21.19 0.94
N ARG A 280 -24.13 22.40 0.37
CA ARG A 280 -23.07 23.39 0.62
C ARG A 280 -22.85 23.66 2.12
N LYS A 281 -23.93 23.69 2.92
CA LYS A 281 -23.86 23.87 4.37
C LYS A 281 -23.17 22.69 5.06
N ALA A 282 -23.52 21.46 4.67
CA ALA A 282 -22.88 20.26 5.21
C ALA A 282 -21.39 20.20 4.83
N LEU A 283 -21.06 20.49 3.57
CA LEU A 283 -19.67 20.53 3.11
C LEU A 283 -18.85 21.61 3.83
N ALA A 284 -19.43 22.78 4.07
CA ALA A 284 -18.79 23.84 4.86
C ALA A 284 -18.51 23.39 6.30
N ALA A 285 -19.42 22.63 6.90
CA ALA A 285 -19.22 22.06 8.23
C ALA A 285 -18.08 21.03 8.24
N GLU A 286 -17.99 20.16 7.23
CA GLU A 286 -16.89 19.19 7.08
C GLU A 286 -15.53 19.88 6.93
N PHE A 287 -15.42 20.90 6.06
CA PHE A 287 -14.20 21.70 5.93
C PHE A 287 -13.84 22.40 7.25
N LYS A 288 -14.82 23.00 7.92
CA LYS A 288 -14.60 23.63 9.22
C LYS A 288 -14.07 22.62 10.23
N THR A 289 -14.71 21.48 10.39
CA THR A 289 -14.26 20.43 11.33
C THR A 289 -12.83 19.98 11.03
N LYS A 290 -12.48 19.82 9.75
CA LYS A 290 -11.15 19.33 9.36
C LYS A 290 -10.04 20.38 9.51
N TYR A 291 -10.32 21.66 9.29
CA TYR A 291 -9.27 22.69 9.16
C TYR A 291 -9.37 23.84 10.16
N SER A 292 -10.40 23.92 11.02
CA SER A 292 -10.58 25.07 11.92
C SER A 292 -9.44 25.28 12.91
N ALA A 293 -8.73 24.22 13.31
CA ALA A 293 -7.55 24.34 14.16
C ALA A 293 -6.42 25.15 13.51
N HIS A 294 -6.39 25.23 12.17
CA HIS A 294 -5.36 25.94 11.41
C HIS A 294 -5.80 27.34 10.95
N VAL A 295 -7.10 27.63 11.01
CA VAL A 295 -7.71 28.95 10.70
C VAL A 295 -8.77 29.32 11.75
N PRO A 296 -8.36 29.52 13.02
CA PRO A 296 -9.29 29.65 14.14
C PRO A 296 -10.24 30.85 14.02
N ASN A 297 -9.84 31.87 13.26
CA ASN A 297 -10.59 33.12 13.10
C ASN A 297 -11.51 33.15 11.86
N MET A 298 -11.77 32.01 11.23
CA MET A 298 -12.58 31.94 10.02
C MET A 298 -14.08 31.86 10.33
N ASP A 299 -14.86 32.84 9.87
CA ASP A 299 -16.30 32.91 10.11
C ASP A 299 -17.10 31.88 9.27
N ALA A 300 -18.38 31.67 9.64
CA ALA A 300 -19.26 30.72 8.96
C ALA A 300 -19.52 31.06 7.47
N LYS A 301 -19.52 32.35 7.10
CA LYS A 301 -19.71 32.79 5.71
C LYS A 301 -18.48 32.43 4.88
N ALA A 302 -17.29 32.55 5.44
CA ALA A 302 -16.03 32.19 4.81
C ALA A 302 -15.96 30.68 4.53
N TRP A 303 -16.32 29.83 5.49
CA TRP A 303 -16.43 28.38 5.26
C TRP A 303 -17.45 28.03 4.16
N THR A 304 -18.57 28.75 4.12
CA THR A 304 -19.58 28.58 3.06
C THR A 304 -19.02 28.96 1.68
N ARG A 305 -18.17 30.00 1.59
CA ARG A 305 -17.47 30.37 0.34
C ARG A 305 -16.46 29.30 -0.08
N VAL A 306 -15.68 28.77 0.86
CA VAL A 306 -14.76 27.64 0.61
C VAL A 306 -15.53 26.44 0.06
N ALA A 307 -16.63 26.04 0.70
CA ALA A 307 -17.46 24.95 0.20
C ALA A 307 -18.10 25.24 -1.18
N ALA A 308 -18.31 26.50 -1.54
CA ALA A 308 -18.85 26.88 -2.84
C ALA A 308 -17.82 26.78 -3.98
N THR A 309 -16.52 26.88 -3.67
CA THR A 309 -15.43 26.78 -4.66
C THR A 309 -14.83 25.37 -4.76
N ALA A 310 -15.19 24.48 -3.83
CA ALA A 310 -14.76 23.08 -3.87
C ALA A 310 -15.38 22.34 -5.07
N SER A 311 -14.53 21.67 -5.84
CA SER A 311 -14.92 20.78 -6.94
C SER A 311 -15.23 19.39 -6.39
N LYS A 312 -16.32 18.77 -6.86
CA LYS A 312 -16.68 17.39 -6.50
C LYS A 312 -16.10 16.43 -7.54
N SER A 313 -15.47 15.36 -7.07
CA SER A 313 -14.98 14.25 -7.88
C SER A 313 -15.46 12.93 -7.29
N LEU A 314 -15.67 11.94 -8.15
CA LEU A 314 -15.99 10.56 -7.79
C LEU A 314 -14.83 9.70 -8.29
N ASP A 315 -14.06 9.14 -7.36
CA ASP A 315 -12.99 8.21 -7.69
C ASP A 315 -13.54 6.79 -7.59
N ALA A 316 -13.44 6.02 -8.66
CA ALA A 316 -13.81 4.61 -8.70
C ALA A 316 -12.61 3.81 -9.21
N VAL A 317 -12.01 3.01 -8.33
CA VAL A 317 -10.81 2.21 -8.62
C VAL A 317 -11.21 0.74 -8.73
N PRO A 318 -11.09 0.12 -9.91
CA PRO A 318 -11.37 -1.30 -10.07
C PRO A 318 -10.18 -2.16 -9.64
N PHE A 319 -10.46 -3.29 -9.00
CA PHE A 319 -9.53 -4.36 -8.64
C PHE A 319 -10.05 -5.65 -9.26
N GLU A 320 -9.29 -6.28 -10.15
CA GLU A 320 -9.62 -7.62 -10.63
C GLU A 320 -9.22 -8.63 -9.55
N ALA A 321 -10.20 -9.21 -8.88
CA ALA A 321 -9.99 -10.19 -7.81
C ALA A 321 -9.87 -11.62 -8.35
N TYR A 322 -10.40 -11.87 -9.54
CA TYR A 322 -10.32 -13.18 -10.20
C TYR A 322 -10.63 -13.06 -11.69
N ARG A 323 -9.93 -13.86 -12.49
CA ARG A 323 -10.26 -14.16 -13.88
C ARG A 323 -9.92 -15.62 -14.17
N GLY A 324 -10.89 -16.36 -14.66
CA GLY A 324 -10.66 -17.74 -15.10
C GLY A 324 -11.89 -18.36 -15.73
N SER A 325 -11.66 -19.34 -16.61
CA SER A 325 -12.71 -20.05 -17.32
C SER A 325 -13.46 -21.00 -16.36
N ILE A 326 -14.69 -20.63 -16.03
CA ILE A 326 -15.57 -21.42 -15.15
C ILE A 326 -16.72 -21.94 -15.99
N ALA A 327 -16.73 -23.26 -16.24
CA ALA A 327 -17.88 -23.92 -16.84
C ALA A 327 -19.09 -23.83 -15.92
N GLU A 328 -20.26 -23.49 -16.47
CA GLU A 328 -21.51 -23.66 -15.75
C GLU A 328 -21.81 -25.15 -15.54
N ALA A 329 -22.77 -25.47 -14.67
CA ALA A 329 -23.15 -26.85 -14.37
C ALA A 329 -23.97 -27.49 -15.50
N THR A 330 -23.47 -27.43 -16.73
CA THR A 330 -24.06 -28.03 -17.93
C THR A 330 -23.00 -28.80 -18.72
N ASP A 331 -23.41 -29.86 -19.41
CA ASP A 331 -22.51 -30.68 -20.22
C ASP A 331 -21.89 -29.91 -21.39
N ALA A 332 -22.65 -29.01 -22.01
CA ALA A 332 -22.17 -28.19 -23.13
C ALA A 332 -21.05 -27.23 -22.69
N ASP A 333 -21.25 -26.50 -21.58
CA ASP A 333 -20.23 -25.56 -21.08
C ASP A 333 -19.01 -26.30 -20.53
N PHE A 334 -19.20 -27.44 -19.85
CA PHE A 334 -18.10 -28.30 -19.40
C PHE A 334 -17.22 -28.71 -20.59
N LYS A 335 -17.84 -29.22 -21.67
CA LYS A 335 -17.09 -29.63 -22.87
C LYS A 335 -16.42 -28.46 -23.57
N LEU A 336 -17.03 -27.28 -23.54
CA LEU A 336 -16.47 -26.08 -24.15
C LEU A 336 -15.24 -25.56 -23.39
N VAL A 337 -15.33 -25.45 -22.06
CA VAL A 337 -14.25 -24.93 -21.21
C VAL A 337 -13.09 -25.91 -21.11
N PHE A 338 -13.37 -27.21 -21.02
CA PHE A 338 -12.35 -28.25 -20.85
C PHE A 338 -12.01 -28.98 -22.15
N ALA A 339 -12.30 -28.40 -23.32
CA ALA A 339 -12.15 -29.06 -24.62
C ALA A 339 -10.76 -29.67 -24.81
N THR A 340 -9.71 -28.96 -24.41
CA THR A 340 -8.32 -29.42 -24.52
C THR A 340 -8.04 -30.63 -23.62
N GLN A 341 -8.42 -30.55 -22.34
CA GLN A 341 -8.22 -31.64 -21.37
C GLN A 341 -9.02 -32.89 -21.76
N LEU A 342 -10.24 -32.72 -22.26
CA LEU A 342 -11.07 -33.83 -22.71
C LEU A 342 -10.54 -34.47 -24.01
N ALA A 343 -9.98 -33.68 -24.91
CA ALA A 343 -9.31 -34.19 -26.11
C ALA A 343 -8.05 -34.98 -25.77
N GLU A 344 -7.25 -34.50 -24.81
CA GLU A 344 -6.09 -35.22 -24.29
C GLU A 344 -6.52 -36.55 -23.65
N LEU A 345 -7.53 -36.55 -22.80
CA LEU A 345 -8.09 -37.77 -22.19
C LEU A 345 -8.59 -38.77 -23.24
N ALA A 346 -9.24 -38.28 -24.31
CA ALA A 346 -9.67 -39.13 -25.41
C ALA A 346 -8.48 -39.78 -26.15
N GLN A 347 -7.38 -39.06 -26.31
CA GLN A 347 -6.18 -39.55 -26.97
C GLN A 347 -5.36 -40.51 -26.09
N THR A 348 -5.21 -40.20 -24.81
CA THR A 348 -4.33 -40.94 -23.89
C THR A 348 -5.01 -42.13 -23.25
N GLU A 349 -6.32 -42.03 -22.94
CA GLU A 349 -7.07 -43.07 -22.26
C GLU A 349 -8.13 -43.77 -23.13
N GLY A 350 -8.25 -43.38 -24.40
CA GLY A 350 -9.30 -43.89 -25.28
C GLY A 350 -10.70 -43.55 -24.78
N ALA A 351 -10.84 -42.41 -24.09
CA ALA A 351 -12.10 -41.98 -23.51
C ALA A 351 -13.13 -41.61 -24.60
N THR A 352 -14.34 -42.13 -24.45
CA THR A 352 -15.50 -41.92 -25.32
C THR A 352 -16.73 -41.60 -24.49
N SER A 353 -17.77 -41.03 -25.11
CA SER A 353 -19.05 -40.71 -24.43
C SER A 353 -18.90 -39.87 -23.16
N ILE A 354 -17.95 -38.93 -23.15
CA ILE A 354 -17.69 -38.04 -22.01
C ILE A 354 -18.96 -37.24 -21.69
N THR A 355 -19.38 -37.29 -20.42
CA THR A 355 -20.59 -36.64 -19.91
C THR A 355 -20.32 -35.99 -18.57
N PHE A 356 -20.65 -34.70 -18.45
CA PHE A 356 -20.62 -34.00 -17.17
C PHE A 356 -21.65 -34.57 -16.19
N ILE A 357 -21.25 -34.76 -14.93
CA ILE A 357 -22.11 -35.29 -13.87
C ILE A 357 -22.48 -34.17 -12.89
N LYS A 358 -21.50 -33.53 -12.27
CA LYS A 358 -21.74 -32.48 -11.25
C LYS A 358 -20.54 -31.55 -11.08
N ARG A 359 -20.81 -30.36 -10.57
CA ARG A 359 -19.82 -29.39 -10.10
C ARG A 359 -20.03 -29.16 -8.61
N VAL A 360 -18.98 -29.28 -7.80
CA VAL A 360 -19.03 -29.06 -6.35
C VAL A 360 -17.94 -28.07 -5.96
N ARG A 361 -18.25 -27.10 -5.10
CA ARG A 361 -17.22 -26.24 -4.50
C ARG A 361 -16.53 -27.01 -3.38
N ASN A 362 -15.21 -27.15 -3.46
CA ASN A 362 -14.38 -27.84 -2.48
C ASN A 362 -13.26 -26.88 -2.03
N GLY A 363 -13.51 -26.13 -0.95
CA GLY A 363 -12.59 -25.11 -0.48
C GLY A 363 -12.39 -23.98 -1.51
N ALA A 364 -11.14 -23.82 -1.97
CA ALA A 364 -10.76 -22.82 -2.96
C ALA A 364 -11.07 -23.25 -4.41
N ASP A 365 -11.48 -24.49 -4.64
CA ASP A 365 -11.62 -25.07 -5.98
C ASP A 365 -13.09 -25.43 -6.31
N PHE A 366 -13.34 -25.59 -7.60
CA PHE A 366 -14.47 -26.32 -8.15
C PHE A 366 -14.02 -27.67 -8.69
N ASP A 367 -14.62 -28.73 -8.16
CA ASP A 367 -14.47 -30.10 -8.64
C ASP A 367 -15.57 -30.39 -9.65
N TYR A 368 -15.17 -30.65 -10.89
CA TYR A 368 -16.06 -31.08 -11.98
C TYR A 368 -15.95 -32.60 -12.14
N THR A 369 -16.94 -33.32 -11.63
CA THR A 369 -17.07 -34.76 -11.85
C THR A 369 -17.70 -35.02 -13.21
N PHE A 370 -17.09 -35.90 -13.99
CA PHE A 370 -17.58 -36.34 -15.29
C PHE A 370 -17.37 -37.85 -15.47
N GLY A 371 -18.24 -38.48 -16.24
CA GLY A 371 -18.15 -39.88 -16.60
C GLY A 371 -17.71 -40.06 -18.05
N TYR A 372 -16.97 -41.12 -18.36
CA TYR A 372 -16.64 -41.51 -19.73
C TYR A 372 -16.56 -43.03 -19.85
N LYS A 373 -16.57 -43.53 -21.07
CA LYS A 373 -16.37 -44.95 -21.39
C LYS A 373 -15.00 -45.16 -21.99
N LYS A 374 -14.28 -46.19 -21.57
CA LYS A 374 -13.06 -46.67 -22.25
C LYS A 374 -13.09 -48.18 -22.45
N LEU A 375 -12.35 -48.66 -23.44
CA LEU A 375 -12.22 -50.09 -23.70
C LEU A 375 -11.11 -50.67 -22.81
N VAL A 376 -11.46 -51.68 -22.01
CA VAL A 376 -10.52 -52.47 -21.20
C VAL A 376 -10.78 -53.93 -21.54
N ASP A 377 -9.76 -54.63 -22.03
CA ASP A 377 -9.85 -56.04 -22.46
C ASP A 377 -11.02 -56.33 -23.42
N GLY A 378 -11.26 -55.41 -24.36
CA GLY A 378 -12.32 -55.51 -25.36
C GLY A 378 -13.73 -55.18 -24.85
N SER A 379 -13.89 -54.81 -23.58
CA SER A 379 -15.18 -54.44 -22.98
C SER A 379 -15.23 -52.95 -22.62
N ALA A 380 -16.35 -52.29 -22.92
CA ALA A 380 -16.54 -50.89 -22.54
C ALA A 380 -16.83 -50.77 -21.03
N GLN A 381 -15.98 -50.06 -20.30
CA GLN A 381 -16.15 -49.77 -18.89
C GLN A 381 -16.45 -48.28 -18.68
N ALA A 382 -17.40 -47.99 -17.78
CA ALA A 382 -17.69 -46.62 -17.35
C ALA A 382 -16.73 -46.21 -16.22
N VAL A 383 -16.14 -45.03 -16.35
CA VAL A 383 -15.18 -44.47 -15.41
C VAL A 383 -15.63 -43.06 -15.05
N GLU A 384 -15.56 -42.73 -13.77
CA GLU A 384 -15.72 -41.35 -13.30
C GLU A 384 -14.36 -40.73 -13.05
N SER A 385 -14.25 -39.44 -13.32
CA SER A 385 -13.05 -38.64 -13.09
C SER A 385 -13.41 -37.23 -12.68
N VAL A 386 -12.44 -36.51 -12.14
CA VAL A 386 -12.60 -35.16 -11.62
C VAL A 386 -11.54 -34.26 -12.25
N ILE A 387 -11.97 -33.10 -12.73
CA ILE A 387 -11.08 -31.97 -13.02
C ILE A 387 -11.34 -30.91 -11.95
N SER A 388 -10.30 -30.48 -11.26
CA SER A 388 -10.35 -29.42 -10.25
C SER A 388 -9.73 -28.14 -10.82
N ILE A 389 -10.42 -27.01 -10.65
CA ILE A 389 -9.91 -25.68 -10.99
C ILE A 389 -10.21 -24.69 -9.87
N GLU A 390 -9.42 -23.63 -9.77
CA GLU A 390 -9.66 -22.55 -8.80
C GLU A 390 -11.09 -21.98 -8.98
N ALA A 391 -11.83 -21.89 -7.88
CA ALA A 391 -13.13 -21.26 -7.86
C ALA A 391 -12.98 -19.75 -7.67
N PRO A 392 -13.84 -18.92 -8.29
CA PRO A 392 -13.86 -17.49 -8.01
C PRO A 392 -14.06 -17.24 -6.51
N PRO A 393 -13.39 -16.24 -5.92
CA PRO A 393 -13.58 -15.88 -4.54
C PRO A 393 -15.04 -15.44 -4.29
N ASP A 394 -15.52 -15.67 -3.07
CA ASP A 394 -16.76 -15.06 -2.62
C ASP A 394 -16.59 -13.54 -2.42
N ASP A 395 -17.69 -12.83 -2.18
CA ASP A 395 -17.67 -11.37 -2.06
C ASP A 395 -16.80 -10.88 -0.91
N ALA A 396 -16.79 -11.60 0.21
CA ALA A 396 -16.02 -11.21 1.39
C ALA A 396 -14.52 -11.33 1.11
N ALA A 397 -14.09 -12.45 0.53
CA ALA A 397 -12.69 -12.67 0.13
C ALA A 397 -12.24 -11.67 -0.94
N ALA A 398 -13.07 -11.42 -1.96
CA ALA A 398 -12.75 -10.46 -3.02
C ALA A 398 -12.62 -9.03 -2.46
N ILE A 399 -13.56 -8.60 -1.60
CA ILE A 399 -13.51 -7.29 -0.94
C ILE A 399 -12.27 -7.18 -0.04
N GLN A 400 -11.94 -8.23 0.71
CA GLN A 400 -10.77 -8.21 1.59
C GLN A 400 -9.48 -8.04 0.78
N ALA A 401 -9.30 -8.80 -0.30
CA ALA A 401 -8.16 -8.64 -1.20
C ALA A 401 -8.08 -7.21 -1.77
N ALA A 402 -9.21 -6.62 -2.16
CA ALA A 402 -9.26 -5.24 -2.64
C ALA A 402 -8.95 -4.22 -1.53
N ARG A 403 -9.37 -4.45 -0.27
CA ARG A 403 -9.03 -3.60 0.88
C ARG A 403 -7.53 -3.58 1.12
N ASP A 404 -6.90 -4.75 1.12
CA ASP A 404 -5.46 -4.92 1.31
C ASP A 404 -4.68 -4.24 0.17
N ALA A 405 -5.15 -4.38 -1.08
CA ALA A 405 -4.57 -3.72 -2.24
C ALA A 405 -4.80 -2.19 -2.28
N SER A 406 -5.87 -1.67 -1.66
CA SER A 406 -6.21 -0.25 -1.76
C SER A 406 -5.25 0.69 -1.00
N GLY A 407 -4.58 0.19 0.04
CA GLY A 407 -3.81 0.97 1.00
C GLY A 407 -4.65 1.88 1.92
N ARG A 408 -5.84 2.31 1.52
CA ARG A 408 -6.72 3.18 2.34
C ARG A 408 -8.14 2.65 2.39
N PRO A 409 -8.36 1.44 2.92
CA PRO A 409 -9.67 0.80 2.88
C PRO A 409 -10.77 1.58 3.63
N ALA A 410 -10.40 2.44 4.59
CA ALA A 410 -11.36 3.28 5.30
C ALA A 410 -11.90 4.47 4.47
N SER A 411 -11.20 4.85 3.39
CA SER A 411 -11.59 5.97 2.52
C SER A 411 -12.57 5.56 1.42
N PHE A 412 -12.88 4.27 1.27
CA PHE A 412 -13.67 3.73 0.15
C PHE A 412 -14.82 2.85 0.63
N ASP A 413 -15.90 2.83 -0.16
CA ASP A 413 -16.88 1.73 -0.17
C ASP A 413 -16.51 0.76 -1.27
N PHE A 414 -16.65 -0.54 -0.99
CA PHE A 414 -16.29 -1.61 -1.91
C PHE A 414 -17.54 -2.34 -2.41
N SER A 415 -17.64 -2.53 -3.71
CA SER A 415 -18.72 -3.32 -4.33
C SER A 415 -18.16 -4.35 -5.28
N VAL A 416 -18.76 -5.54 -5.31
CA VAL A 416 -18.33 -6.63 -6.19
C VAL A 416 -19.23 -6.69 -7.42
N ARG A 417 -18.62 -6.86 -8.58
CA ARG A 417 -19.29 -7.16 -9.84
C ARG A 417 -18.73 -8.44 -10.41
N ARG A 418 -19.61 -9.35 -10.83
CA ARG A 418 -19.26 -10.52 -11.63
C ARG A 418 -19.73 -10.32 -13.05
N SER A 419 -18.88 -10.65 -14.01
CA SER A 419 -19.20 -10.60 -15.43
C SER A 419 -18.56 -11.78 -16.16
N LYS A 420 -19.03 -12.05 -17.37
CA LYS A 420 -18.37 -12.96 -18.32
C LYS A 420 -17.60 -12.13 -19.36
N ASP A 421 -16.38 -12.57 -19.66
CA ASP A 421 -15.55 -12.06 -20.77
C ASP A 421 -15.12 -13.27 -21.62
N GLY A 422 -15.92 -13.58 -22.65
CA GLY A 422 -15.82 -14.88 -23.32
C GLY A 422 -16.21 -16.03 -22.38
N LEU A 423 -15.31 -17.00 -22.21
CA LEU A 423 -15.49 -18.13 -21.28
C LEU A 423 -15.09 -17.79 -19.85
N ASP A 424 -14.39 -16.67 -19.65
CA ASP A 424 -13.89 -16.30 -18.33
C ASP A 424 -14.97 -15.68 -17.47
N THR A 425 -15.06 -16.16 -16.23
CA THR A 425 -15.69 -15.42 -15.15
C THR A 425 -14.69 -14.39 -14.63
N VAL A 426 -15.09 -13.13 -14.63
CA VAL A 426 -14.31 -12.01 -14.10
C VAL A 426 -15.00 -11.49 -12.84
N VAL A 427 -14.27 -11.46 -11.73
CA VAL A 427 -14.70 -10.84 -10.47
C VAL A 427 -13.94 -9.53 -10.31
N THR A 428 -14.67 -8.42 -10.38
CA THR A 428 -14.09 -7.08 -10.18
C THR A 428 -14.67 -6.45 -8.93
N VAL A 429 -13.82 -5.97 -8.04
CA VAL A 429 -14.21 -5.14 -6.91
C VAL A 429 -13.96 -3.68 -7.25
N THR A 430 -14.95 -2.82 -7.11
CA THR A 430 -14.80 -1.38 -7.30
C THR A 430 -14.74 -0.68 -5.96
N ALA A 431 -13.62 -0.02 -5.65
CA ALA A 431 -13.50 0.87 -4.50
C ALA A 431 -13.92 2.28 -4.91
N THR A 432 -14.98 2.80 -4.30
CA THR A 432 -15.58 4.09 -4.65
C THR A 432 -15.43 5.08 -3.50
N ARG A 433 -15.03 6.31 -3.80
CA ARG A 433 -15.05 7.44 -2.86
C ARG A 433 -15.50 8.72 -3.54
N THR A 434 -16.11 9.60 -2.76
CA THR A 434 -16.42 10.96 -3.20
C THR A 434 -15.48 11.93 -2.51
N GLU A 435 -14.93 12.86 -3.27
CA GLU A 435 -14.02 13.86 -2.76
C GLU A 435 -14.42 15.27 -3.22
N TRP A 436 -14.34 16.22 -2.31
CA TRP A 436 -14.51 17.65 -2.58
C TRP A 436 -13.16 18.33 -2.38
N LYS A 437 -12.60 18.89 -3.45
CA LYS A 437 -11.26 19.48 -3.50
C LYS A 437 -11.27 20.96 -3.80
N LEU A 438 -10.39 21.69 -3.14
CA LEU A 438 -9.94 23.03 -3.49
C LEU A 438 -8.51 22.91 -4.00
N VAL A 439 -8.29 23.26 -5.26
CA VAL A 439 -6.97 23.16 -5.91
C VAL A 439 -6.44 24.57 -6.17
N HIS A 440 -5.18 24.81 -5.80
CA HIS A 440 -4.49 26.10 -5.95
C HIS A 440 -5.20 27.27 -5.26
N GLN A 441 -5.98 26.98 -4.22
CA GLN A 441 -6.62 27.98 -3.37
C GLN A 441 -6.10 27.82 -1.96
N VAL A 442 -5.48 28.87 -1.44
CA VAL A 442 -5.05 28.94 -0.05
C VAL A 442 -6.24 29.35 0.81
N ILE A 443 -6.63 28.49 1.76
CA ILE A 443 -7.55 28.90 2.82
C ILE A 443 -6.76 29.80 3.76
N LYS A 444 -7.26 31.02 3.96
CA LYS A 444 -6.66 32.05 4.81
C LYS A 444 -7.56 32.30 6.01
N ASP A 445 -6.97 32.62 7.15
CA ASP A 445 -7.75 33.10 8.29
C ASP A 445 -8.23 34.55 8.07
N GLY A 446 -8.93 35.12 9.05
CA GLY A 446 -9.40 36.50 8.99
C GLY A 446 -8.29 37.56 8.87
N SER A 447 -7.03 37.20 9.18
CA SER A 447 -5.86 38.08 8.99
C SER A 447 -5.28 38.03 7.57
N GLY A 448 -5.73 37.09 6.74
CA GLY A 448 -5.20 36.86 5.40
C GLY A 448 -3.93 35.99 5.38
N THR A 449 -3.53 35.43 6.53
CA THR A 449 -2.35 34.56 6.63
C THR A 449 -2.70 33.17 6.08
N PRO A 450 -1.91 32.62 5.14
CA PRO A 450 -2.03 31.23 4.70
C PRO A 450 -1.96 30.25 5.87
N ILE A 451 -2.67 29.12 5.77
CA ILE A 451 -2.40 27.98 6.65
C ILE A 451 -0.97 27.49 6.35
N PRO A 452 -0.01 27.62 7.28
CA PRO A 452 1.21 26.85 7.16
C PRO A 452 0.82 25.37 7.26
N PRO A 453 1.47 24.44 6.52
CA PRO A 453 1.31 23.05 6.88
C PRO A 453 1.73 22.92 8.33
N PRO A 454 0.94 22.24 9.18
CA PRO A 454 1.30 21.97 10.55
C PRO A 454 2.77 21.53 10.64
N PRO A 455 3.60 22.20 11.47
CA PRO A 455 4.92 21.67 11.77
C PRO A 455 4.70 20.35 12.50
N ASP A 456 5.25 19.26 11.96
CA ASP A 456 5.50 18.00 12.66
C ASP A 456 4.43 17.52 13.64
N THR A 457 3.16 17.61 13.25
CA THR A 457 2.05 17.11 14.07
C THR A 457 1.08 16.31 13.23
N ASP A 458 0.92 15.05 13.65
CA ASP A 458 -0.21 14.09 13.72
C ASP A 458 -1.38 14.14 12.71
N VAL A 459 -1.60 15.22 11.98
CA VAL A 459 -2.70 15.40 11.03
C VAL A 459 -2.44 14.63 9.73
N PHE A 460 -1.20 14.22 9.46
CA PHE A 460 -0.79 13.60 8.21
C PHE A 460 -0.06 12.27 8.46
N TRP A 461 -0.82 11.30 8.98
CA TRP A 461 -0.50 9.87 9.12
C TRP A 461 0.95 9.48 9.44
N TYR A 462 1.15 8.96 10.65
CA TYR A 462 2.30 8.12 10.98
C TYR A 462 2.08 6.69 10.47
N THR A 463 3.12 6.03 9.97
CA THR A 463 3.24 4.59 10.23
C THR A 463 3.47 4.44 11.72
N THR A 464 2.52 3.87 12.48
CA THR A 464 2.79 3.43 13.85
C THR A 464 3.87 2.38 13.78
N VAL A 465 5.11 2.78 14.06
CA VAL A 465 6.15 1.83 14.44
C VAL A 465 5.67 1.28 15.78
N THR A 466 5.24 0.03 15.83
CA THR A 466 5.26 -0.68 17.10
C THR A 466 6.73 -0.70 17.50
N PRO A 467 7.16 0.00 18.56
CA PRO A 467 8.55 -0.05 18.98
C PRO A 467 8.95 -1.52 19.13
N PRO A 468 10.16 -1.92 18.72
CA PRO A 468 10.63 -3.27 18.95
C PRO A 468 10.42 -3.61 20.44
N PRO A 469 9.95 -4.84 20.77
CA PRO A 469 9.80 -5.23 22.16
C PRO A 469 11.12 -4.96 22.88
N ALA A 470 11.03 -4.34 24.07
CA ALA A 470 12.21 -4.04 24.87
C ALA A 470 13.10 -5.29 24.94
N PRO A 471 14.43 -5.16 24.79
CA PRO A 471 15.33 -6.31 24.84
C PRO A 471 15.03 -7.10 26.12
N ALA A 472 14.78 -8.40 25.96
CA ALA A 472 14.50 -9.28 27.08
C ALA A 472 15.65 -9.13 28.08
N THR A 473 15.36 -8.61 29.27
CA THR A 473 16.32 -8.61 30.37
C THR A 473 16.58 -10.07 30.72
N THR A 474 17.77 -10.57 30.35
CA THR A 474 18.21 -11.90 30.74
C THR A 474 18.20 -11.98 32.27
N PRO A 475 17.50 -12.97 32.86
CA PRO A 475 17.37 -13.10 34.31
C PRO A 475 18.68 -13.38 35.02
#